data_AF-S6VIK3-F1
#
_entry.id   AF-S6VIK3-F1
#
_cell.length_a   1.000
_cell.length_b   1.000
_cell.length_c   1.000
_cell.angle_alpha   90.00
_cell.angle_beta   90.00
_cell.angle_gamma   90.00
#
_symmetry.space_group_name_H-M   'P 1'
#
loop_
_entity.id
_entity.type
_entity.pdbx_description
1 polymer ?
#
loop_
_entity_poly.entity_id
_entity_poly.type
_entity_poly.pdbx_seq_one_letter_code
_entity_poly.pdbx_strand_id
1 'polypeptide(L)'
;MNLTRLCLKNYRRFAEFDIEFDPRLTVISARNGQGKTSVLEAIVAALGPFVGSFDQGASRHIERTDARYARVGEGFESEQQFPVVISAEMSNPAKRWQRALNGPKSRTTTKEAEPLAAWGKELQLLLRNDSAISLPVVRYYSSRRLWVSHKNVSSKAILTESRTAGYEDCLSAFSTYVQLQEWMRKATLAVIQQKQQVGYEHSNLEPRLQGIRNAVNEVMAEEGWSDFHYSLTFEELSMFHTDHSALPLSLLSDGVRAMITLVADLALRCSRLNGHLKEQASLQTTGIVLIDEVDLHLHPAWQQRVVASLRKAFPNIQFIVSTHSPQVLSTVKRECIRMVFQDADENWQAACPPQEVKGVESAIALNDIMGVNPIPPVDEALWVAEYTAKIENGSHEDHNGLALRKKLLDFYGAQHQVILDADRLIRFQTFKLQKHSNTKG
;
A
#
# COMPACT_ATOMS: atom_id res chain seq x y z
N MET A 1 3.54 -6.24 -17.77
CA MET A 1 2.21 -6.29 -17.14
C MET A 1 1.92 -4.93 -16.51
N ASN A 2 0.90 -4.20 -16.96
CA ASN A 2 0.61 -2.86 -16.46
C ASN A 2 -0.88 -2.55 -16.52
N LEU A 3 -1.57 -2.53 -15.38
CA LEU A 3 -3.00 -2.26 -15.28
C LEU A 3 -3.24 -0.77 -15.47
N THR A 4 -4.19 -0.40 -16.34
CA THR A 4 -4.48 1.00 -16.67
C THR A 4 -5.86 1.45 -16.20
N ARG A 5 -6.85 0.54 -16.17
CA ARG A 5 -8.23 0.88 -15.78
C ARG A 5 -8.95 -0.30 -15.14
N LEU A 6 -9.85 0.00 -14.21
CA LEU A 6 -10.77 -0.94 -13.57
C LEU A 6 -12.16 -0.32 -13.52
N CYS A 7 -13.16 -1.06 -13.97
CA CYS A 7 -14.58 -0.69 -13.89
C CYS A 7 -15.33 -1.73 -13.06
N LEU A 8 -16.15 -1.29 -12.11
CA LEU A 8 -16.91 -2.14 -11.21
C LEU A 8 -18.41 -1.88 -11.37
N LYS A 9 -19.20 -2.95 -11.29
CA LYS A 9 -20.67 -2.87 -11.20
C LYS A 9 -21.18 -3.79 -10.10
N ASN A 10 -22.02 -3.26 -9.21
CA ASN A 10 -22.59 -3.96 -8.06
C ASN A 10 -21.54 -4.69 -7.18
N TYR A 11 -20.31 -4.17 -7.11
CA TYR A 11 -19.23 -4.75 -6.33
C TYR A 11 -19.13 -4.04 -4.98
N ARG A 12 -19.55 -4.73 -3.92
CA ARG A 12 -19.54 -4.29 -2.52
C ARG A 12 -20.25 -2.96 -2.30
N ARG A 13 -19.54 -1.84 -2.22
CA ARG A 13 -20.15 -0.52 -2.04
C ARG A 13 -20.45 0.18 -3.35
N PHE A 14 -19.85 -0.27 -4.44
CA PHE A 14 -19.92 0.38 -5.74
C PHE A 14 -21.14 -0.10 -6.53
N ALA A 15 -22.05 0.83 -6.84
CA ALA A 15 -23.11 0.63 -7.82
C ALA A 15 -22.51 0.49 -9.21
N GLU A 16 -21.80 1.55 -9.59
CA GLU A 16 -20.91 1.68 -10.73
C GLU A 16 -19.70 2.48 -10.23
N PHE A 17 -18.50 2.13 -10.69
CA PHE A 17 -17.28 2.81 -10.30
C PHE A 17 -16.21 2.61 -11.36
N ASP A 18 -15.45 3.67 -11.64
CA ASP A 18 -14.36 3.67 -12.60
C ASP A 18 -13.11 4.27 -11.97
N ILE A 19 -11.95 3.64 -12.20
CA ILE A 19 -10.66 4.15 -11.73
C ILE A 19 -9.57 3.82 -12.74
N GLU A 20 -8.74 4.83 -13.03
CA GLU A 20 -7.54 4.70 -13.84
C GLU A 20 -6.29 4.62 -12.96
N PHE A 21 -5.27 3.92 -13.43
CA PHE A 21 -4.02 3.70 -12.70
C PHE A 21 -2.83 4.29 -13.43
N ASP A 22 -1.91 4.90 -12.67
CA ASP A 22 -0.62 5.34 -13.18
C ASP A 22 0.27 4.13 -13.52
N PRO A 23 1.09 4.20 -14.60
CA PRO A 23 1.93 3.08 -15.03
C PRO A 23 2.99 2.62 -14.04
N ARG A 24 3.36 3.43 -13.04
CA ARG A 24 4.37 3.04 -12.04
C ARG A 24 3.80 2.98 -10.63
N LEU A 25 3.03 3.98 -10.22
CA LEU A 25 2.56 4.10 -8.84
C LEU A 25 1.18 4.73 -8.78
N THR A 26 0.21 4.00 -8.26
CA THR A 26 -1.07 4.57 -7.82
C THR A 26 -1.22 4.47 -6.31
N VAL A 27 -1.55 5.58 -5.65
CA VAL A 27 -1.85 5.68 -4.22
C VAL A 27 -3.33 6.02 -4.05
N ILE A 28 -4.09 5.07 -3.53
CA ILE A 28 -5.52 5.22 -3.29
C ILE A 28 -5.74 5.80 -1.89
N SER A 29 -6.41 6.95 -1.84
CA SER A 29 -6.85 7.58 -0.59
C SER A 29 -8.37 7.71 -0.56
N ALA A 30 -8.95 7.43 0.60
CA ALA A 30 -10.39 7.50 0.86
C ALA A 30 -10.60 7.44 2.37
N ARG A 31 -11.73 7.96 2.88
CA ARG A 31 -12.05 7.79 4.30
C ARG A 31 -12.28 6.32 4.65
N ASN A 32 -12.24 6.00 5.95
CA ASN A 32 -12.52 4.65 6.43
C ASN A 32 -13.89 4.16 5.92
N GLY A 33 -13.94 2.92 5.42
CA GLY A 33 -15.16 2.33 4.88
C GLY A 33 -15.59 2.80 3.48
N GLN A 34 -14.78 3.62 2.79
CA GLN A 34 -15.07 4.10 1.42
C GLN A 34 -14.49 3.22 0.30
N GLY A 35 -14.01 2.02 0.62
CA GLY A 35 -13.78 0.99 -0.40
C GLY A 35 -12.34 0.84 -0.94
N LYS A 36 -11.31 1.42 -0.31
CA LYS A 36 -9.88 1.20 -0.72
C LYS A 36 -9.52 -0.28 -0.86
N THR A 37 -9.73 -1.06 0.19
CA THR A 37 -9.55 -2.52 0.17
C THR A 37 -10.44 -3.19 -0.87
N SER A 38 -11.64 -2.66 -1.11
CA SER A 38 -12.55 -3.20 -2.13
C SER A 38 -12.01 -3.00 -3.55
N VAL A 39 -11.37 -1.87 -3.84
CA VAL A 39 -10.70 -1.67 -5.14
C VAL A 39 -9.55 -2.66 -5.31
N LEU A 40 -8.69 -2.82 -4.30
CA LEU A 40 -7.56 -3.77 -4.37
C LEU A 40 -8.05 -5.22 -4.53
N GLU A 41 -9.08 -5.63 -3.79
CA GLU A 41 -9.64 -6.99 -3.87
C GLU A 41 -10.41 -7.24 -5.18
N ALA A 42 -10.99 -6.20 -5.77
CA ALA A 42 -11.53 -6.29 -7.13
C ALA A 42 -10.42 -6.52 -8.17
N ILE A 43 -9.25 -5.86 -8.03
CA ILE A 43 -8.08 -6.13 -8.89
C ILE A 43 -7.60 -7.57 -8.69
N VAL A 44 -7.56 -8.06 -7.45
CA VAL A 44 -7.21 -9.46 -7.14
C VAL A 44 -8.14 -10.44 -7.87
N ALA A 45 -9.45 -10.20 -7.81
CA ALA A 45 -10.42 -10.98 -8.56
C ALA A 45 -10.19 -10.81 -10.08
N ALA A 46 -9.93 -9.60 -10.58
CA ALA A 46 -9.67 -9.39 -12.01
C ALA A 46 -8.44 -10.18 -12.50
N LEU A 47 -7.36 -10.26 -11.71
CA LEU A 47 -6.12 -10.94 -12.07
C LEU A 47 -6.14 -12.46 -11.86
N GLY A 48 -7.16 -13.00 -11.18
CA GLY A 48 -7.32 -14.42 -10.91
C GLY A 48 -7.10 -15.36 -12.13
N PRO A 49 -7.69 -15.09 -13.31
CA PRO A 49 -7.51 -15.92 -14.49
C PRO A 49 -6.07 -16.01 -15.00
N PHE A 50 -5.28 -14.94 -14.84
CA PHE A 50 -3.85 -14.96 -15.17
C PHE A 50 -3.10 -15.94 -14.26
N VAL A 51 -3.26 -15.77 -12.94
CA VAL A 51 -2.56 -16.58 -11.94
C VAL A 51 -2.99 -18.04 -12.02
N GLY A 52 -4.29 -18.31 -12.17
CA GLY A 52 -4.83 -19.67 -12.29
C GLY A 52 -4.48 -20.40 -13.59
N SER A 53 -3.71 -19.77 -14.49
CA SER A 53 -3.20 -20.41 -15.71
C SER A 53 -1.84 -21.09 -15.52
N PHE A 54 -1.18 -20.89 -14.37
CA PHE A 54 0.11 -21.50 -14.03
C PHE A 54 -0.08 -22.73 -13.15
N ASP A 55 0.79 -23.73 -13.28
CA ASP A 55 0.64 -25.03 -12.61
C ASP A 55 0.60 -24.94 -11.07
N GLN A 56 1.26 -23.93 -10.48
CA GLN A 56 1.27 -23.66 -9.03
C GLN A 56 0.47 -22.41 -8.64
N GLY A 57 -0.26 -21.82 -9.59
CA GLY A 57 -1.07 -20.63 -9.35
C GLY A 57 -2.52 -21.00 -9.03
N ALA A 58 -3.15 -20.23 -8.13
CA ALA A 58 -4.57 -20.36 -7.81
C ALA A 58 -5.34 -19.14 -8.30
N SER A 59 -6.42 -19.37 -9.06
CA SER A 59 -7.33 -18.29 -9.45
C SER A 59 -8.12 -17.81 -8.23
N ARG A 60 -8.27 -16.48 -8.09
CA ARG A 60 -9.29 -15.88 -7.24
C ARG A 60 -10.61 -15.71 -8.00
N HIS A 61 -11.72 -15.59 -7.29
CA HIS A 61 -13.07 -15.50 -7.84
C HIS A 61 -13.82 -14.31 -7.22
N ILE A 62 -14.93 -13.92 -7.85
CA ILE A 62 -15.87 -12.98 -7.25
C ILE A 62 -16.72 -13.78 -6.27
N GLU A 63 -16.63 -13.47 -4.98
CA GLU A 63 -17.39 -14.17 -3.95
C GLU A 63 -18.83 -13.64 -3.89
N ARG A 64 -19.76 -14.48 -3.41
CA ARG A 64 -21.15 -14.03 -3.22
C ARG A 64 -21.23 -12.84 -2.24
N THR A 65 -20.35 -12.81 -1.25
CA THR A 65 -20.25 -11.71 -0.28
C THR A 65 -19.74 -10.42 -0.88
N ASP A 66 -19.19 -10.45 -2.11
CA ASP A 66 -18.78 -9.25 -2.83
C ASP A 66 -19.94 -8.56 -3.55
N ALA A 67 -21.13 -9.17 -3.63
CA ALA A 67 -22.30 -8.52 -4.22
C ALA A 67 -22.77 -7.35 -3.36
N ARG A 68 -22.99 -6.20 -3.99
CA ARG A 68 -23.51 -4.99 -3.33
C ARG A 68 -24.89 -5.24 -2.73
N TYR A 69 -25.10 -4.76 -1.52
CA TYR A 69 -26.44 -4.68 -0.93
C TYR A 69 -27.07 -3.33 -1.28
N ALA A 70 -28.31 -3.36 -1.77
CA ALA A 70 -29.14 -2.18 -1.97
C ALA A 70 -30.45 -2.34 -1.20
N ARG A 71 -30.91 -1.26 -0.58
CA ARG A 71 -32.18 -1.23 0.14
C ARG A 71 -33.33 -1.40 -0.85
N VAL A 72 -34.28 -2.25 -0.52
CA VAL A 72 -35.48 -2.48 -1.33
C VAL A 72 -36.69 -1.94 -0.58
N GLY A 73 -37.38 -0.96 -1.18
CA GLY A 73 -38.55 -0.32 -0.60
C GLY A 73 -38.26 0.58 0.61
N GLU A 74 -39.31 0.93 1.34
CA GLU A 74 -39.25 1.83 2.51
C GLU A 74 -38.85 1.12 3.82
N GLY A 75 -38.90 -0.22 3.86
CA GLY A 75 -38.55 -1.04 5.02
C GLY A 75 -37.05 -1.16 5.27
N PHE A 76 -36.63 -2.03 6.20
CA PHE A 76 -35.21 -2.29 6.51
C PHE A 76 -34.56 -3.37 5.61
N GLU A 77 -35.29 -3.87 4.62
CA GLU A 77 -34.86 -4.97 3.76
C GLU A 77 -33.77 -4.51 2.78
N SER A 78 -32.74 -5.32 2.62
CA SER A 78 -31.64 -5.07 1.68
C SER A 78 -31.34 -6.33 0.90
N GLU A 79 -31.25 -6.20 -0.41
CA GLU A 79 -31.04 -7.32 -1.33
C GLU A 79 -29.71 -7.22 -2.05
N GLN A 80 -29.11 -8.38 -2.32
CA GLN A 80 -27.88 -8.48 -3.09
C GLN A 80 -28.15 -8.17 -4.57
N GLN A 81 -27.37 -7.26 -5.12
CA GLN A 81 -27.49 -6.83 -6.50
C GLN A 81 -26.61 -7.67 -7.42
N PHE A 82 -27.21 -8.21 -8.47
CA PHE A 82 -26.55 -8.96 -9.54
C PHE A 82 -26.97 -8.39 -10.90
N PRO A 83 -26.15 -8.52 -11.95
CA PRO A 83 -24.82 -9.13 -11.95
C PRO A 83 -23.78 -8.25 -11.23
N VAL A 84 -22.83 -8.90 -10.55
CA VAL A 84 -21.59 -8.27 -10.09
C VAL A 84 -20.60 -8.36 -11.23
N VAL A 85 -20.05 -7.23 -11.70
CA VAL A 85 -19.14 -7.20 -12.85
C VAL A 85 -17.86 -6.48 -12.48
N ILE A 86 -16.73 -7.07 -12.89
CA ILE A 86 -15.39 -6.49 -12.76
C ILE A 86 -14.77 -6.52 -14.16
N SER A 87 -14.46 -5.35 -14.70
CA SER A 87 -13.81 -5.17 -16.00
C SER A 87 -12.47 -4.48 -15.80
N ALA A 88 -11.45 -4.91 -16.53
CA ALA A 88 -10.11 -4.39 -16.38
C ALA A 88 -9.36 -4.31 -17.72
N GLU A 89 -8.41 -3.37 -17.78
CA GLU A 89 -7.58 -3.11 -18.95
C GLU A 89 -6.11 -3.01 -18.55
N MET A 90 -5.21 -3.54 -19.39
CA MET A 90 -3.78 -3.38 -19.25
C MET A 90 -3.15 -2.95 -20.59
N SER A 91 -2.03 -2.22 -20.51
CA SER A 91 -1.33 -1.67 -21.68
C SER A 91 -0.21 -2.56 -22.21
N ASN A 92 0.41 -3.39 -21.37
CA ASN A 92 1.55 -4.23 -21.75
C ASN A 92 1.46 -5.63 -21.11
N PRO A 93 1.04 -6.66 -21.87
CA PRO A 93 0.51 -6.59 -23.24
C PRO A 93 -0.84 -5.88 -23.26
N ALA A 94 -1.24 -5.27 -24.38
CA ALA A 94 -2.58 -4.69 -24.50
C ALA A 94 -3.65 -5.79 -24.40
N LYS A 95 -4.46 -5.77 -23.34
CA LYS A 95 -5.52 -6.74 -23.05
C LYS A 95 -6.68 -6.06 -22.32
N ARG A 96 -7.90 -6.48 -22.64
CA ARG A 96 -9.13 -6.13 -21.92
C ARG A 96 -9.85 -7.41 -21.56
N TRP A 97 -10.39 -7.47 -20.35
CA TRP A 97 -11.12 -8.63 -19.89
C TRP A 97 -12.19 -8.24 -18.87
N GLN A 98 -13.17 -9.13 -18.73
CA GLN A 98 -14.27 -8.96 -17.79
C GLN A 98 -14.57 -10.27 -17.07
N ARG A 99 -15.06 -10.15 -15.84
CA ARG A 99 -15.56 -11.26 -15.03
C ARG A 99 -16.88 -10.85 -14.41
N ALA A 100 -17.85 -11.76 -14.38
CA ALA A 100 -19.15 -11.50 -13.78
C ALA A 100 -19.58 -12.63 -12.84
N LEU A 101 -20.33 -12.28 -11.80
CA LEU A 101 -21.13 -13.20 -11.00
C LEU A 101 -22.60 -12.85 -11.25
N ASN A 102 -23.30 -13.71 -12.00
CA ASN A 102 -24.64 -13.38 -12.51
C ASN A 102 -25.78 -13.63 -11.51
N GLY A 103 -25.49 -14.30 -10.39
CA GLY A 103 -26.49 -14.63 -9.39
C GLY A 103 -25.88 -15.34 -8.18
N PRO A 104 -26.66 -15.55 -7.11
CA PRO A 104 -26.17 -16.03 -5.82
C PRO A 104 -25.68 -17.48 -5.83
N LYS A 105 -26.12 -18.28 -6.81
CA LYS A 105 -25.69 -19.68 -7.02
C LYS A 105 -24.82 -19.85 -8.26
N SER A 106 -24.53 -18.77 -8.98
CA SER A 106 -23.70 -18.79 -10.19
C SER A 106 -22.22 -18.89 -9.79
N ARG A 107 -21.39 -19.35 -10.73
CA ARG A 107 -19.92 -19.23 -10.63
C ARG A 107 -19.47 -17.97 -11.37
N THR A 108 -18.29 -17.46 -11.02
CA THR A 108 -17.68 -16.36 -11.76
C THR A 108 -17.44 -16.75 -13.22
N THR A 109 -17.82 -15.90 -14.17
CA THR A 109 -17.59 -16.14 -15.59
C THR A 109 -16.10 -16.17 -15.93
N THR A 110 -15.75 -16.98 -16.92
CA THR A 110 -14.38 -17.15 -17.43
C THR A 110 -14.26 -16.85 -18.91
N LYS A 111 -15.37 -16.78 -19.66
CA LYS A 111 -15.38 -16.60 -21.12
C LYS A 111 -14.80 -15.24 -21.51
N GLU A 112 -15.25 -14.16 -20.88
CA GLU A 112 -14.76 -12.79 -21.14
C GLU A 112 -13.38 -12.52 -20.53
N ALA A 113 -12.86 -13.47 -19.75
CA ALA A 113 -11.50 -13.46 -19.19
C ALA A 113 -10.49 -14.30 -19.98
N GLU A 114 -10.93 -14.91 -21.08
CA GLU A 114 -10.10 -15.73 -21.96
C GLU A 114 -8.83 -15.01 -22.44
N PRO A 115 -8.84 -13.73 -22.86
CA PRO A 115 -7.62 -13.06 -23.33
C PRO A 115 -6.50 -13.02 -22.28
N LEU A 116 -6.86 -12.88 -21.00
CA LEU A 116 -5.90 -12.85 -19.90
C LEU A 116 -5.41 -14.26 -19.54
N ALA A 117 -6.32 -15.24 -19.49
CA ALA A 117 -6.00 -16.63 -19.19
C ALA A 117 -5.15 -17.26 -20.31
N ALA A 118 -5.44 -16.98 -21.58
CA ALA A 118 -4.68 -17.44 -22.73
C ALA A 118 -3.22 -16.97 -22.65
N TRP A 119 -2.99 -15.71 -22.29
CA TRP A 119 -1.64 -15.17 -22.09
C TRP A 119 -0.89 -15.87 -20.94
N GLY A 120 -1.56 -16.14 -19.81
CA GLY A 120 -0.97 -16.92 -18.73
C GLY A 120 -0.58 -18.34 -19.17
N LYS A 121 -1.44 -19.02 -19.93
CA LYS A 121 -1.17 -20.36 -20.49
C LYS A 121 -0.03 -20.35 -21.50
N GLU A 122 0.07 -19.31 -22.32
CA GLU A 122 1.17 -19.12 -23.26
C GLU A 122 2.51 -19.01 -22.51
N LEU A 123 2.58 -18.17 -21.48
CA LEU A 123 3.77 -18.07 -20.63
C LEU A 123 4.11 -19.39 -19.94
N GLN A 124 3.12 -20.13 -19.46
CA GLN A 124 3.32 -21.46 -18.86
C GLN A 124 3.92 -22.46 -19.88
N LEU A 125 3.47 -22.42 -21.13
CA LEU A 125 3.98 -23.28 -22.19
C LEU A 125 5.40 -22.88 -22.60
N LEU A 126 5.67 -21.58 -22.76
CA LEU A 126 7.00 -21.08 -23.07
C LEU A 126 8.01 -21.43 -21.98
N LEU A 127 7.62 -21.34 -20.71
CA LEU A 127 8.46 -21.71 -19.56
C LEU A 127 8.98 -23.14 -19.61
N ARG A 128 8.23 -24.07 -20.23
CA ARG A 128 8.63 -25.47 -20.37
C ARG A 128 9.78 -25.67 -21.36
N ASN A 129 9.94 -24.74 -22.31
CA ASN A 129 10.90 -24.84 -23.40
C ASN A 129 12.03 -23.81 -23.31
N ASP A 130 11.78 -22.66 -22.69
CA ASP A 130 12.74 -21.56 -22.55
C ASP A 130 12.95 -21.19 -21.07
N SER A 131 14.18 -21.42 -20.59
CA SER A 131 14.57 -21.09 -19.22
C SER A 131 14.84 -19.60 -19.01
N ALA A 132 14.98 -18.80 -20.07
CA ALA A 132 15.28 -17.38 -20.02
C ALA A 132 14.02 -16.49 -20.03
N ILE A 133 12.82 -17.04 -20.23
CA ILE A 133 11.59 -16.25 -20.23
C ILE A 133 11.38 -15.57 -18.87
N SER A 134 11.07 -14.28 -18.87
CA SER A 134 10.74 -13.56 -17.64
C SER A 134 9.23 -13.58 -17.37
N LEU A 135 8.85 -13.99 -16.17
CA LEU A 135 7.47 -14.02 -15.71
C LEU A 135 7.16 -12.77 -14.87
N PRO A 136 6.01 -12.11 -15.08
CA PRO A 136 5.65 -10.95 -14.29
C PRO A 136 5.25 -11.37 -12.87
N VAL A 137 5.64 -10.62 -11.85
CA VAL A 137 5.16 -10.87 -10.49
C VAL A 137 3.76 -10.28 -10.30
N VAL A 138 2.90 -11.00 -9.59
CA VAL A 138 1.62 -10.50 -9.11
C VAL A 138 1.56 -10.77 -7.61
N ARG A 139 1.23 -9.77 -6.79
CA ARG A 139 1.13 -9.97 -5.34
C ARG A 139 0.14 -9.02 -4.68
N TYR A 140 -0.65 -9.52 -3.73
CA TYR A 140 -1.52 -8.74 -2.87
C TYR A 140 -1.14 -8.85 -1.40
N TYR A 141 -0.73 -7.75 -0.79
CA TYR A 141 -0.49 -7.64 0.64
C TYR A 141 -1.69 -6.98 1.33
N SER A 142 -2.48 -7.77 2.07
CA SER A 142 -3.62 -7.25 2.81
C SER A 142 -3.20 -6.46 4.07
N SER A 143 -4.10 -5.69 4.66
CA SER A 143 -3.91 -5.07 5.98
C SER A 143 -3.81 -6.12 7.11
N ARG A 144 -4.31 -7.35 6.88
CA ARG A 144 -4.28 -8.46 7.85
C ARG A 144 -2.97 -9.27 7.82
N ARG A 145 -2.01 -8.87 6.98
CA ARG A 145 -0.75 -9.59 6.71
C ARG A 145 0.11 -9.90 7.95
N LEU A 146 -0.07 -9.19 9.05
CA LEU A 146 0.67 -9.43 10.30
C LEU A 146 0.07 -10.53 11.17
N TRP A 147 -1.26 -10.69 11.13
CA TRP A 147 -2.00 -11.45 12.14
C TRP A 147 -2.50 -12.80 11.63
N VAL A 148 -2.51 -13.01 10.31
CA VAL A 148 -3.08 -14.23 9.72
C VAL A 148 -2.03 -14.96 8.90
N SER A 149 -1.50 -16.05 9.44
CA SER A 149 -0.56 -16.93 8.75
C SER A 149 -1.29 -18.10 8.08
N HIS A 150 -0.74 -18.57 6.96
CA HIS A 150 -1.09 -19.92 6.50
C HIS A 150 -0.69 -20.96 7.57
N LYS A 151 -1.50 -22.01 7.74
CA LYS A 151 -1.10 -23.18 8.52
C LYS A 151 0.07 -23.87 7.81
N ASN A 152 1.08 -24.27 8.56
CA ASN A 152 2.33 -24.88 8.10
C ASN A 152 2.15 -25.85 6.93
N VAL A 153 2.51 -25.43 5.71
CA VAL A 153 2.68 -26.34 4.57
C VAL A 153 4.19 -26.53 4.40
N SER A 154 4.74 -27.56 5.04
CA SER A 154 6.14 -27.94 4.81
C SER A 154 6.22 -28.80 3.56
N SER A 155 6.55 -28.19 2.41
CA SER A 155 6.99 -28.98 1.25
C SER A 155 8.43 -29.45 1.48
N LYS A 156 8.67 -30.76 1.31
CA LYS A 156 10.02 -31.33 1.42
C LYS A 156 10.95 -30.77 0.32
N ALA A 157 10.42 -30.38 -0.84
CA ALA A 157 11.18 -30.06 -2.06
C ALA A 157 11.16 -28.56 -2.45
N ILE A 158 11.05 -27.64 -1.50
CA ILE A 158 10.83 -26.19 -1.75
C ILE A 158 11.86 -25.51 -2.68
N LEU A 159 13.10 -26.02 -2.76
CA LEU A 159 14.16 -25.45 -3.61
C LEU A 159 14.10 -25.94 -5.07
N THR A 160 13.50 -27.10 -5.31
CA THR A 160 13.41 -27.75 -6.62
C THR A 160 12.02 -27.64 -7.24
N GLU A 161 11.12 -26.91 -6.59
CA GLU A 161 9.80 -26.59 -7.12
C GLU A 161 9.91 -25.75 -8.41
N SER A 162 8.85 -25.83 -9.22
CA SER A 162 8.72 -25.02 -10.43
C SER A 162 8.90 -23.53 -10.14
N ARG A 163 9.43 -22.78 -11.12
CA ARG A 163 9.51 -21.31 -11.07
C ARG A 163 8.14 -20.67 -10.78
N THR A 164 7.06 -21.30 -11.23
CA THR A 164 5.68 -20.86 -10.99
C THR A 164 5.24 -20.94 -9.54
N ALA A 165 5.98 -21.61 -8.66
CA ALA A 165 5.72 -21.57 -7.23
C ALA A 165 5.81 -20.14 -6.66
N GLY A 166 6.44 -19.20 -7.38
CA GLY A 166 6.33 -17.77 -7.08
C GLY A 166 4.91 -17.19 -7.17
N TYR A 167 3.95 -17.92 -7.77
CA TYR A 167 2.53 -17.56 -7.81
C TYR A 167 1.69 -18.24 -6.73
N GLU A 168 2.25 -19.15 -5.93
CA GLU A 168 1.55 -19.76 -4.80
C GLU A 168 1.12 -18.68 -3.81
N ASP A 169 -0.15 -18.71 -3.42
CA ASP A 169 -0.78 -17.77 -2.49
C ASP A 169 -0.54 -16.28 -2.81
N CYS A 170 -0.17 -15.94 -4.06
CA CYS A 170 0.23 -14.58 -4.40
C CYS A 170 -0.94 -13.58 -4.33
N LEU A 171 -2.15 -14.07 -4.59
CA LEU A 171 -3.40 -13.34 -4.45
C LEU A 171 -4.11 -13.60 -3.10
N SER A 172 -3.41 -14.19 -2.15
CA SER A 172 -3.93 -14.49 -0.81
C SER A 172 -3.69 -13.34 0.15
N ALA A 173 -4.67 -13.11 1.03
CA ALA A 173 -4.57 -12.12 2.11
C ALA A 173 -3.66 -12.59 3.26
N PHE A 174 -3.30 -13.87 3.30
CA PHE A 174 -2.52 -14.48 4.36
C PHE A 174 -1.01 -14.19 4.23
N SER A 175 -0.32 -14.26 5.37
CA SER A 175 1.13 -14.14 5.48
C SER A 175 1.85 -15.41 5.01
N THR A 176 2.93 -15.21 4.26
CA THR A 176 3.84 -16.24 3.75
C THR A 176 5.18 -16.27 4.50
N TYR A 177 5.27 -15.63 5.68
CA TYR A 177 6.50 -15.56 6.48
C TYR A 177 7.17 -16.93 6.71
N VAL A 178 6.40 -17.94 7.10
CA VAL A 178 6.91 -19.29 7.37
C VAL A 178 7.52 -19.92 6.10
N GLN A 179 6.89 -19.74 4.94
CA GLN A 179 7.40 -20.24 3.66
C GLN A 179 8.70 -19.52 3.26
N LEU A 180 8.75 -18.20 3.45
CA LEU A 180 9.94 -17.38 3.23
C LEU A 180 11.10 -17.86 4.12
N GLN A 181 10.88 -18.00 5.42
CA GLN A 181 11.90 -18.45 6.37
C GLN A 181 12.43 -19.84 6.02
N GLU A 182 11.54 -20.79 5.73
CA GLU A 182 11.92 -22.16 5.37
C GLU A 182 12.70 -22.21 4.04
N TRP A 183 12.32 -21.41 3.06
CA TRP A 183 13.05 -21.30 1.80
C TRP A 183 14.46 -20.72 2.03
N MET A 184 14.56 -19.60 2.77
CA MET A 184 15.84 -18.94 3.08
C MET A 184 16.75 -19.88 3.87
N ARG A 185 16.21 -20.63 4.84
CA ARG A 185 16.94 -21.66 5.60
C ARG A 185 17.54 -22.72 4.68
N LYS A 186 16.70 -23.36 3.86
CA LYS A 186 17.13 -24.43 2.96
C LYS A 186 18.12 -23.93 1.92
N ALA A 187 17.88 -22.75 1.33
CA ALA A 187 18.78 -22.15 0.35
C ALA A 187 20.15 -21.82 0.97
N THR A 188 20.18 -21.27 2.19
CA THR A 188 21.42 -20.97 2.92
C THR A 188 22.23 -22.25 3.18
N LEU A 189 21.59 -23.30 3.70
CA LEU A 189 22.24 -24.59 3.92
C LEU A 189 22.76 -25.21 2.62
N ALA A 190 21.97 -25.14 1.55
CA ALA A 190 22.38 -25.65 0.24
C ALA A 190 23.62 -24.91 -0.28
N VAL A 191 23.67 -23.58 -0.19
CA VAL A 191 24.85 -22.80 -0.61
C VAL A 191 26.10 -23.17 0.19
N ILE A 192 25.98 -23.36 1.50
CA ILE A 192 27.10 -23.81 2.35
C ILE A 192 27.60 -25.19 1.92
N GLN A 193 26.68 -26.14 1.70
CA GLN A 193 27.02 -27.49 1.25
C GLN A 193 27.70 -27.48 -0.14
N GLN A 194 27.16 -26.70 -1.07
CA GLN A 194 27.66 -26.59 -2.44
C GLN A 194 29.11 -26.10 -2.51
N LYS A 195 29.55 -25.24 -1.58
CA LYS A 195 30.95 -24.79 -1.50
C LYS A 195 31.94 -25.91 -1.19
N GLN A 196 31.46 -27.05 -0.69
CA GLN A 196 32.29 -28.20 -0.31
C GLN A 196 32.15 -29.39 -1.29
N GLN A 197 31.29 -29.29 -2.29
CA GLN A 197 30.99 -30.38 -3.22
C GLN A 197 31.26 -29.99 -4.67
N VAL A 198 31.90 -30.89 -5.41
CA VAL A 198 32.15 -30.74 -6.85
C VAL A 198 30.85 -30.98 -7.63
N GLY A 199 30.58 -30.22 -8.70
CA GLY A 199 29.41 -30.37 -9.57
C GLY A 199 28.25 -29.39 -9.30
N TYR A 200 28.41 -28.46 -8.36
CA TYR A 200 27.42 -27.43 -8.04
C TYR A 200 27.82 -26.01 -8.49
N GLU A 201 28.84 -25.90 -9.34
CA GLU A 201 29.43 -24.63 -9.79
C GLU A 201 28.46 -23.76 -10.58
N HIS A 202 27.39 -24.35 -11.14
CA HIS A 202 26.34 -23.66 -11.88
C HIS A 202 25.12 -23.26 -11.04
N SER A 203 25.15 -23.49 -9.71
CA SER A 203 24.08 -23.05 -8.82
C SER A 203 23.93 -21.54 -8.83
N ASN A 204 22.70 -21.05 -8.93
CA ASN A 204 22.37 -19.63 -8.84
C ASN A 204 21.72 -19.27 -7.49
N LEU A 205 21.75 -20.16 -6.50
CA LEU A 205 21.14 -19.91 -5.19
C LEU A 205 21.82 -18.78 -4.41
N GLU A 206 23.16 -18.72 -4.41
CA GLU A 206 23.90 -17.66 -3.72
C GLU A 206 23.59 -16.26 -4.30
N PRO A 207 23.66 -16.05 -5.63
CA PRO A 207 23.21 -14.79 -6.23
C PRO A 207 21.74 -14.45 -5.94
N ARG A 208 20.85 -15.45 -5.91
CA ARG A 208 19.44 -15.25 -5.56
C ARG A 208 19.25 -14.79 -4.12
N LEU A 209 19.95 -15.40 -3.17
CA LEU A 209 19.97 -14.95 -1.76
C LEU A 209 20.51 -13.52 -1.65
N GLN A 210 21.56 -13.20 -2.40
CA GLN A 210 22.12 -11.85 -2.45
C GLN A 210 21.12 -10.85 -3.01
N GLY A 211 20.36 -11.19 -4.05
CA GLY A 211 19.30 -10.32 -4.59
C GLY A 211 18.18 -10.03 -3.58
N ILE A 212 17.78 -11.04 -2.80
CA ILE A 212 16.79 -10.87 -1.71
C ILE A 212 17.37 -9.95 -0.62
N ARG A 213 18.59 -10.22 -0.17
CA ARG A 213 19.30 -9.38 0.80
C ARG A 213 19.41 -7.93 0.33
N ASN A 214 19.80 -7.70 -0.91
CA ASN A 214 19.95 -6.36 -1.49
C ASN A 214 18.63 -5.58 -1.45
N ALA A 215 17.51 -6.22 -1.82
CA ALA A 215 16.21 -5.57 -1.80
C ALA A 215 15.77 -5.19 -0.38
N VAL A 216 15.98 -6.08 0.61
CA VAL A 216 15.66 -5.78 2.01
C VAL A 216 16.56 -4.67 2.55
N ASN A 217 17.87 -4.77 2.32
CA ASN A 217 18.83 -3.75 2.76
C ASN A 217 18.52 -2.38 2.15
N GLU A 218 18.13 -2.31 0.88
CA GLU A 218 17.76 -1.07 0.21
C GLU A 218 16.58 -0.38 0.89
N VAL A 219 15.56 -1.13 1.30
CA VAL A 219 14.39 -0.56 1.99
C VAL A 219 14.70 -0.18 3.43
N MET A 220 15.61 -0.89 4.08
CA MET A 220 15.88 -0.77 5.51
C MET A 220 17.12 0.08 5.85
N ALA A 221 17.90 0.51 4.85
CA ALA A 221 19.13 1.31 5.03
C ALA A 221 18.90 2.59 5.84
N GLU A 222 17.74 3.21 5.62
CA GLU A 222 17.14 4.32 6.37
C GLU A 222 17.29 4.26 7.90
N GLU A 223 17.22 3.03 8.38
CA GLU A 223 16.82 2.66 9.73
C GLU A 223 17.91 1.88 10.45
N GLY A 224 19.14 1.94 9.92
CA GLY A 224 20.32 1.30 10.51
C GLY A 224 20.36 -0.22 10.34
N TRP A 225 19.39 -0.81 9.63
CA TRP A 225 19.29 -2.25 9.42
C TRP A 225 19.95 -2.68 8.11
N SER A 226 20.76 -3.74 8.18
CA SER A 226 21.50 -4.28 7.04
C SER A 226 21.72 -5.79 7.18
N ASP A 227 22.36 -6.38 6.17
CA ASP A 227 22.69 -7.81 6.10
C ASP A 227 21.52 -8.75 6.46
N PHE A 228 20.42 -8.67 5.70
CA PHE A 228 19.36 -9.67 5.82
C PHE A 228 19.85 -11.07 5.45
N HIS A 229 19.66 -12.03 6.37
CA HIS A 229 20.09 -13.43 6.19
C HIS A 229 19.25 -14.39 7.04
N TYR A 230 19.43 -15.70 6.81
CA TYR A 230 18.99 -16.72 7.76
C TYR A 230 20.14 -17.04 8.72
N SER A 231 19.91 -16.87 10.03
CA SER A 231 20.91 -17.19 11.04
C SER A 231 20.77 -18.64 11.48
N LEU A 232 21.85 -19.42 11.33
CA LEU A 232 21.91 -20.78 11.89
C LEU A 232 22.00 -20.76 13.43
N THR A 233 22.47 -19.66 14.02
CA THR A 233 22.57 -19.50 15.48
C THR A 233 21.22 -19.23 16.11
N PHE A 234 20.41 -18.37 15.49
CA PHE A 234 19.06 -18.04 15.99
C PHE A 234 17.98 -18.98 15.45
N GLU A 235 18.29 -19.78 14.43
CA GLU A 235 17.33 -20.61 13.68
C GLU A 235 16.15 -19.80 13.12
N GLU A 236 16.40 -18.54 12.76
CA GLU A 236 15.41 -17.59 12.26
C GLU A 236 16.05 -16.65 11.24
N LEU A 237 15.21 -15.97 10.46
CA LEU A 237 15.63 -14.78 9.72
C LEU A 237 16.17 -13.72 10.69
N SER A 238 17.24 -13.05 10.28
CA SER A 238 17.96 -12.07 11.10
C SER A 238 18.51 -10.93 10.27
N MET A 239 18.79 -9.81 10.94
CA MET A 239 19.44 -8.63 10.36
C MET A 239 20.45 -8.05 11.33
N PHE A 240 21.44 -7.34 10.80
CA PHE A 240 22.38 -6.54 11.58
C PHE A 240 21.85 -5.12 11.79
N HIS A 241 21.98 -4.61 13.01
CA HIS A 241 21.76 -3.20 13.35
C HIS A 241 23.05 -2.59 13.90
N THR A 242 23.31 -1.31 13.60
CA THR A 242 24.49 -0.59 14.07
C THR A 242 24.65 -0.61 15.59
N ASP A 243 23.54 -0.53 16.32
CA ASP A 243 23.55 -0.37 17.78
C ASP A 243 23.48 -1.70 18.55
N HIS A 244 22.98 -2.75 17.90
CA HIS A 244 22.59 -4.00 18.57
C HIS A 244 23.19 -5.26 17.95
N SER A 245 24.06 -5.12 16.95
CA SER A 245 24.61 -6.22 16.17
C SER A 245 23.50 -7.07 15.51
N ALA A 246 23.72 -8.37 15.32
CA ALA A 246 22.76 -9.26 14.67
C ALA A 246 21.57 -9.59 15.61
N LEU A 247 20.35 -9.41 15.12
CA LEU A 247 19.11 -9.71 15.84
C LEU A 247 18.15 -10.55 14.97
N PRO A 248 17.46 -11.55 15.57
CA PRO A 248 16.38 -12.25 14.90
C PRO A 248 15.15 -11.34 14.72
N LEU A 249 14.39 -11.60 13.64
CA LEU A 249 13.21 -10.80 13.26
C LEU A 249 12.11 -10.79 14.34
N SER A 250 11.98 -11.86 15.11
CA SER A 250 11.05 -11.98 16.24
C SER A 250 11.25 -10.95 17.36
N LEU A 251 12.46 -10.39 17.48
CA LEU A 251 12.79 -9.34 18.47
C LEU A 251 12.58 -7.91 17.93
N LEU A 252 12.26 -7.76 16.64
CA LEU A 252 12.06 -6.44 16.01
C LEU A 252 10.64 -5.93 16.23
N SER A 253 10.46 -4.61 16.17
CA SER A 253 9.13 -4.00 16.24
C SER A 253 8.23 -4.47 15.10
N ASP A 254 6.90 -4.45 15.31
CA ASP A 254 5.94 -4.95 14.33
C ASP A 254 6.03 -4.21 12.98
N GLY A 255 6.28 -2.89 12.99
CA GLY A 255 6.48 -2.10 11.78
C GLY A 255 7.72 -2.53 10.98
N VAL A 256 8.86 -2.71 11.65
CA VAL A 256 10.11 -3.22 11.06
C VAL A 256 9.88 -4.61 10.44
N ARG A 257 9.32 -5.52 11.24
CA ARG A 257 9.06 -6.90 10.84
C ARG A 257 8.11 -7.00 9.65
N ALA A 258 7.05 -6.18 9.63
CA ALA A 258 6.08 -6.12 8.56
C ALA A 258 6.74 -5.72 7.22
N MET A 259 7.59 -4.69 7.25
CA MET A 259 8.29 -4.22 6.05
C MET A 259 9.32 -5.22 5.55
N ILE A 260 10.16 -5.76 6.44
CA ILE A 260 11.14 -6.78 6.05
C ILE A 260 10.43 -7.98 5.43
N THR A 261 9.37 -8.48 6.07
CA THR A 261 8.62 -9.65 5.57
C THR A 261 8.00 -9.38 4.21
N LEU A 262 7.40 -8.19 4.00
CA LEU A 262 6.81 -7.79 2.72
C LEU A 262 7.87 -7.73 1.61
N VAL A 263 8.98 -7.05 1.86
CA VAL A 263 10.05 -6.84 0.87
C VAL A 263 10.76 -8.16 0.56
N ALA A 264 11.05 -8.97 1.58
CA ALA A 264 11.69 -10.27 1.43
C ALA A 264 10.78 -11.27 0.69
N ASP A 265 9.47 -11.30 0.98
CA ASP A 265 8.51 -12.13 0.22
C ASP A 265 8.45 -11.70 -1.25
N LEU A 266 8.39 -10.39 -1.53
CA LEU A 266 8.36 -9.89 -2.90
C LEU A 266 9.65 -10.21 -3.66
N ALA A 267 10.80 -10.00 -3.04
CA ALA A 267 12.10 -10.31 -3.61
C ALA A 267 12.27 -11.82 -3.83
N LEU A 268 11.80 -12.65 -2.89
CA LEU A 268 11.77 -14.11 -3.07
C LEU A 268 10.92 -14.50 -4.27
N ARG A 269 9.73 -13.91 -4.44
CA ARG A 269 8.86 -14.20 -5.60
C ARG A 269 9.53 -13.78 -6.91
N CYS A 270 10.15 -12.62 -6.96
CA CYS A 270 10.95 -12.19 -8.12
C CYS A 270 12.06 -13.20 -8.43
N SER A 271 12.78 -13.66 -7.40
CA SER A 271 13.87 -14.64 -7.50
C SER A 271 13.41 -16.04 -7.92
N ARG A 272 12.24 -16.50 -7.44
CA ARG A 272 11.65 -17.79 -7.85
C ARG A 272 11.14 -17.74 -9.29
N LEU A 273 10.39 -16.69 -9.63
CA LEU A 273 9.83 -16.51 -10.97
C LEU A 273 10.94 -16.31 -12.00
N ASN A 274 11.97 -15.52 -11.69
CA ASN A 274 12.99 -15.06 -12.64
C ASN A 274 14.41 -15.39 -12.16
N GLY A 275 14.61 -16.63 -11.75
CA GLY A 275 15.87 -17.06 -11.16
C GLY A 275 17.09 -17.02 -12.09
N HIS A 276 16.89 -16.89 -13.41
CA HIS A 276 17.93 -16.61 -14.40
C HIS A 276 18.52 -15.19 -14.28
N LEU A 277 17.77 -14.26 -13.68
CA LEU A 277 18.22 -12.89 -13.42
C LEU A 277 19.08 -12.77 -12.15
N LYS A 278 19.25 -13.88 -11.40
CA LYS A 278 20.15 -13.95 -10.24
C LYS A 278 19.89 -12.82 -9.24
N GLU A 279 20.92 -12.09 -8.82
CA GLU A 279 20.84 -10.97 -7.88
C GLU A 279 20.04 -9.77 -8.42
N GLN A 280 19.82 -9.69 -9.73
CA GLN A 280 19.09 -8.61 -10.40
C GLN A 280 17.58 -8.88 -10.49
N ALA A 281 17.10 -10.01 -9.97
CA ALA A 281 15.70 -10.40 -10.09
C ALA A 281 14.73 -9.32 -9.59
N SER A 282 14.98 -8.72 -8.42
CA SER A 282 14.14 -7.62 -7.88
C SER A 282 14.16 -6.36 -8.75
N LEU A 283 15.31 -6.06 -9.38
CA LEU A 283 15.50 -4.87 -10.18
C LEU A 283 14.87 -4.99 -11.59
N GLN A 284 14.83 -6.18 -12.15
CA GLN A 284 14.42 -6.41 -13.54
C GLN A 284 13.03 -7.05 -13.69
N THR A 285 12.49 -7.66 -12.63
CA THR A 285 11.15 -8.27 -12.69
C THR A 285 10.09 -7.19 -12.89
N THR A 286 9.21 -7.40 -13.88
CA THR A 286 8.01 -6.58 -14.08
C THR A 286 6.83 -7.18 -13.34
N GLY A 287 5.78 -6.42 -13.07
CA GLY A 287 4.63 -6.97 -12.38
C GLY A 287 3.67 -5.95 -11.81
N ILE A 288 2.65 -6.44 -11.11
CA ILE A 288 1.67 -5.63 -10.37
C ILE A 288 1.70 -6.06 -8.91
N VAL A 289 1.97 -5.12 -8.01
CA VAL A 289 1.95 -5.35 -6.56
C VAL A 289 0.91 -4.44 -5.93
N LEU A 290 0.00 -5.06 -5.19
CA LEU A 290 -1.07 -4.42 -4.44
C LEU A 290 -0.69 -4.41 -2.96
N ILE A 291 -0.71 -3.24 -2.30
CA ILE A 291 -0.44 -3.13 -0.86
C ILE A 291 -1.57 -2.36 -0.21
N ASP A 292 -2.34 -3.04 0.64
CA ASP A 292 -3.35 -2.39 1.46
C ASP A 292 -2.69 -1.83 2.72
N GLU A 293 -2.91 -0.55 3.01
CA GLU A 293 -2.33 0.19 4.13
C GLU A 293 -0.79 0.05 4.15
N VAL A 294 -0.15 0.68 3.17
CA VAL A 294 1.32 0.66 3.03
C VAL A 294 2.03 1.27 4.24
N ASP A 295 1.33 2.16 4.97
CA ASP A 295 1.76 2.87 6.16
C ASP A 295 1.50 2.13 7.49
N LEU A 296 0.86 0.96 7.45
CA LEU A 296 0.43 0.22 8.63
C LEU A 296 1.61 -0.10 9.57
N HIS A 297 1.51 0.34 10.83
CA HIS A 297 2.51 0.23 11.90
C HIS A 297 3.87 0.92 11.64
N LEU A 298 3.97 1.77 10.60
CA LEU A 298 5.19 2.53 10.35
C LEU A 298 5.23 3.82 11.17
N HIS A 299 6.42 4.15 11.67
CA HIS A 299 6.66 5.47 12.26
C HIS A 299 6.45 6.58 11.20
N PRO A 300 5.93 7.78 11.55
CA PRO A 300 5.66 8.85 10.57
C PRO A 300 6.85 9.23 9.68
N ALA A 301 8.07 9.23 10.22
CA ALA A 301 9.28 9.48 9.44
C ALA A 301 9.51 8.44 8.32
N TRP A 302 9.07 7.20 8.52
CA TRP A 302 9.20 6.11 7.54
C TRP A 302 8.08 6.17 6.51
N GLN A 303 6.88 6.58 6.93
CA GLN A 303 5.76 6.81 6.03
C GLN A 303 6.13 7.80 4.91
N GLN A 304 7.03 8.76 5.19
CA GLN A 304 7.53 9.70 4.18
C GLN A 304 8.49 9.08 3.15
N ARG A 305 9.04 7.90 3.41
CA ARG A 305 10.12 7.30 2.61
C ARG A 305 9.73 5.97 1.98
N VAL A 306 8.80 5.24 2.59
CA VAL A 306 8.44 3.85 2.23
C VAL A 306 8.15 3.66 0.74
N VAL A 307 7.39 4.55 0.12
CA VAL A 307 7.03 4.44 -1.30
C VAL A 307 8.24 4.63 -2.21
N ALA A 308 9.13 5.58 -1.87
CA ALA A 308 10.36 5.81 -2.63
C ALA A 308 11.31 4.59 -2.51
N SER A 309 11.47 4.05 -1.31
CA SER A 309 12.31 2.88 -1.04
C SER A 309 11.81 1.63 -1.77
N LEU A 310 10.50 1.36 -1.74
CA LEU A 310 9.90 0.25 -2.49
C LEU A 310 10.13 0.37 -4.00
N ARG A 311 9.97 1.58 -4.56
CA ARG A 311 10.19 1.83 -5.98
C ARG A 311 11.67 1.76 -6.38
N LYS A 312 12.60 2.05 -5.45
CA LYS A 312 14.03 1.89 -5.69
C LYS A 312 14.44 0.41 -5.69
N ALA A 313 13.90 -0.37 -4.75
CA ALA A 313 14.14 -1.81 -4.68
C ALA A 313 13.50 -2.61 -5.84
N PHE A 314 12.38 -2.12 -6.38
CA PHE A 314 11.60 -2.78 -7.44
C PHE A 314 11.16 -1.79 -8.55
N PRO A 315 12.09 -1.27 -9.36
CA PRO A 315 11.85 -0.15 -10.28
C PRO A 315 10.92 -0.47 -11.45
N ASN A 316 10.77 -1.75 -11.81
CA ASN A 316 9.98 -2.22 -12.94
C ASN A 316 8.61 -2.80 -12.54
N ILE A 317 8.27 -2.77 -11.25
CA ILE A 317 6.98 -3.18 -10.72
C ILE A 317 6.03 -1.99 -10.66
N GLN A 318 4.79 -2.19 -11.11
CA GLN A 318 3.70 -1.25 -10.88
C GLN A 318 3.13 -1.47 -9.48
N PHE A 319 3.17 -0.43 -8.65
CA PHE A 319 2.60 -0.45 -7.31
C PHE A 319 1.22 0.20 -7.31
N ILE A 320 0.22 -0.49 -6.78
CA ILE A 320 -1.10 0.08 -6.49
C ILE A 320 -1.33 -0.09 -4.99
N VAL A 321 -1.19 0.99 -4.24
CA VAL A 321 -1.19 0.96 -2.78
C VAL A 321 -2.36 1.75 -2.23
N SER A 322 -2.83 1.41 -1.05
CA SER A 322 -3.76 2.23 -0.28
C SER A 322 -3.07 2.85 0.93
N THR A 323 -3.52 4.02 1.38
CA THR A 323 -2.96 4.67 2.57
C THR A 323 -3.98 5.52 3.32
N HIS A 324 -3.75 5.66 4.63
CA HIS A 324 -4.41 6.60 5.53
C HIS A 324 -3.47 7.67 6.07
N SER A 325 -2.22 7.67 5.60
CA SER A 325 -1.18 8.57 6.10
C SER A 325 -1.05 9.79 5.19
N PRO A 326 -1.30 11.02 5.71
CA PRO A 326 -1.00 12.23 4.95
C PRO A 326 0.51 12.37 4.71
N GLN A 327 1.35 11.75 5.54
CA GLN A 327 2.80 11.70 5.35
C GLN A 327 3.21 10.90 4.10
N VAL A 328 2.48 9.83 3.76
CA VAL A 328 2.67 9.12 2.47
C VAL A 328 2.23 10.01 1.32
N LEU A 329 1.03 10.59 1.42
CA LEU A 329 0.44 11.38 0.34
C LEU A 329 1.29 12.60 -0.03
N SER A 330 1.93 13.26 0.93
CA SER A 330 2.76 14.43 0.67
C SER A 330 4.11 14.10 -0.01
N THR A 331 4.39 12.84 -0.33
CA THR A 331 5.66 12.41 -0.96
C THR A 331 5.51 12.03 -2.42
N VAL A 332 4.27 11.84 -2.87
CA VAL A 332 3.91 11.40 -4.22
C VAL A 332 3.24 12.54 -4.96
N LYS A 333 3.43 12.57 -6.28
CA LYS A 333 2.79 13.59 -7.10
C LYS A 333 1.30 13.35 -7.22
N ARG A 334 0.51 14.42 -7.39
CA ARG A 334 -0.95 14.34 -7.55
C ARG A 334 -1.41 13.36 -8.62
N GLU A 335 -0.70 13.21 -9.74
CA GLU A 335 -1.08 12.27 -10.81
C GLU A 335 -1.00 10.80 -10.40
N CYS A 336 -0.25 10.49 -9.34
CA CYS A 336 -0.18 9.16 -8.74
C CYS A 336 -1.31 8.92 -7.73
N ILE A 337 -2.04 9.96 -7.30
CA ILE A 337 -3.05 9.84 -6.24
C ILE A 337 -4.44 9.63 -6.86
N ARG A 338 -5.22 8.72 -6.27
CA ARG A 338 -6.65 8.54 -6.58
C ARG A 338 -7.46 8.69 -5.30
N MET A 339 -8.21 9.78 -5.22
CA MET A 339 -9.18 10.04 -4.17
C MET A 339 -10.48 9.33 -4.53
N VAL A 340 -10.93 8.41 -3.67
CA VAL A 340 -12.21 7.72 -3.82
C VAL A 340 -13.24 8.38 -2.91
N PHE A 341 -14.32 8.90 -3.48
CA PHE A 341 -15.36 9.62 -2.76
C PHE A 341 -16.73 9.45 -3.44
N GLN A 342 -17.79 9.87 -2.76
CA GLN A 342 -19.12 9.99 -3.36
C GLN A 342 -19.37 11.46 -3.72
N ASP A 343 -19.92 11.69 -4.91
CA ASP A 343 -20.39 13.02 -5.31
C ASP A 343 -21.75 13.37 -4.68
N ALA A 344 -22.29 14.53 -5.02
CA ALA A 344 -23.56 15.02 -4.47
C ALA A 344 -24.77 14.12 -4.79
N ASP A 345 -24.67 13.32 -5.86
CA ASP A 345 -25.68 12.38 -6.31
C ASP A 345 -25.44 10.96 -5.75
N GLU A 346 -24.57 10.84 -4.73
CA GLU A 346 -24.15 9.60 -4.10
C GLU A 346 -23.42 8.60 -5.02
N ASN A 347 -22.98 9.04 -6.21
CA ASN A 347 -22.22 8.20 -7.14
C ASN A 347 -20.75 8.15 -6.75
N TRP A 348 -20.15 6.97 -6.86
CA TRP A 348 -18.75 6.78 -6.52
C TRP A 348 -17.84 7.27 -7.65
N GLN A 349 -16.89 8.12 -7.30
CA GLN A 349 -15.90 8.71 -8.21
C GLN A 349 -14.48 8.40 -7.73
N ALA A 350 -13.55 8.31 -8.68
CA ALA A 350 -12.12 8.33 -8.42
C ALA A 350 -11.47 9.48 -9.20
N ALA A 351 -10.84 10.42 -8.50
CA ALA A 351 -10.19 11.56 -9.14
C ALA A 351 -8.81 11.86 -8.54
N CYS A 352 -7.96 12.54 -9.32
CA CYS A 352 -6.72 13.11 -8.78
C CYS A 352 -7.04 14.33 -7.89
N PRO A 353 -6.23 14.61 -6.87
CA PRO A 353 -6.34 15.85 -6.09
C PRO A 353 -6.30 17.09 -6.99
N PRO A 354 -7.06 18.16 -6.70
CA PRO A 354 -7.14 19.35 -7.54
C PRO A 354 -5.88 20.20 -7.52
N GLN A 355 -5.00 20.02 -6.53
CA GLN A 355 -3.71 20.71 -6.40
C GLN A 355 -2.58 19.71 -6.16
N GLU A 356 -1.33 20.15 -6.38
CA GLU A 356 -0.15 19.34 -6.05
C GLU A 356 0.06 19.34 -4.53
N VAL A 357 0.31 18.15 -3.98
CA VAL A 357 0.57 17.94 -2.54
C VAL A 357 1.97 17.41 -2.28
N LYS A 358 2.75 17.12 -3.32
CA LYS A 358 4.11 16.67 -3.13
C LYS A 358 4.97 17.77 -2.50
N GLY A 359 5.58 17.48 -1.35
CA GLY A 359 6.49 18.37 -0.63
C GLY A 359 5.79 19.41 0.25
N VAL A 360 4.46 19.38 0.37
CA VAL A 360 3.71 20.27 1.26
C VAL A 360 3.59 19.66 2.67
N GLU A 361 3.18 20.48 3.64
CA GLU A 361 2.92 20.02 5.00
C GLU A 361 1.84 18.93 5.04
N SER A 362 1.99 17.95 5.93
CA SER A 362 1.01 16.87 6.07
C SER A 362 -0.39 17.39 6.47
N ALA A 363 -0.48 18.55 7.12
CA ALA A 363 -1.76 19.21 7.41
C ALA A 363 -2.53 19.58 6.12
N ILE A 364 -1.84 20.02 5.07
CA ILE A 364 -2.47 20.34 3.79
C ILE A 364 -2.98 19.05 3.12
N ALA A 365 -2.17 18.00 3.08
CA ALA A 365 -2.60 16.71 2.54
C ALA A 365 -3.79 16.09 3.32
N LEU A 366 -3.80 16.26 4.65
CA LEU A 366 -4.89 15.81 5.51
C LEU A 366 -6.20 16.54 5.19
N ASN A 367 -6.13 17.85 4.94
CA ASN A 367 -7.30 18.63 4.56
C ASN A 367 -7.72 18.36 3.11
N ASP A 368 -6.84 18.62 2.15
CA ASP A 368 -7.19 18.69 0.73
C ASP A 368 -7.47 17.32 0.11
N ILE A 369 -6.88 16.25 0.65
CA ILE A 369 -7.08 14.88 0.12
C ILE A 369 -8.02 14.07 1.00
N MET A 370 -7.86 14.11 2.33
CA MET A 370 -8.68 13.29 3.22
C MET A 370 -9.97 13.99 3.68
N GLY A 371 -10.08 15.30 3.44
CA GLY A 371 -11.20 16.12 3.88
C GLY A 371 -11.27 16.20 5.40
N VAL A 372 -10.13 16.19 6.10
CA VAL A 372 -10.06 16.21 7.57
C VAL A 372 -9.43 17.53 8.02
N ASN A 373 -10.11 18.25 8.91
CA ASN A 373 -9.54 19.45 9.51
C ASN A 373 -8.27 19.06 10.30
N PRO A 374 -7.09 19.65 10.00
CA PRO A 374 -5.87 19.34 10.73
C PRO A 374 -5.91 19.75 12.20
N ILE A 375 -6.77 20.70 12.54
CA ILE A 375 -7.01 21.14 13.92
C ILE A 375 -8.10 20.23 14.52
N PRO A 376 -7.82 19.51 15.61
CA PRO A 376 -8.78 18.61 16.22
C PRO A 376 -9.94 19.39 16.87
N PRO A 377 -11.15 18.80 16.94
CA PRO A 377 -12.33 19.44 17.53
C PRO A 377 -12.33 19.32 19.06
N VAL A 378 -11.41 20.05 19.71
CA VAL A 378 -11.31 20.15 21.18
C VAL A 378 -11.62 21.58 21.62
N ASP A 379 -12.08 21.75 22.86
CA ASP A 379 -12.48 23.05 23.39
C ASP A 379 -11.36 24.09 23.31
N GLU A 380 -10.12 23.69 23.56
CA GLU A 380 -8.96 24.57 23.51
C GLU A 380 -8.72 25.11 22.09
N ALA A 381 -8.95 24.29 21.06
CA ALA A 381 -8.85 24.72 19.67
C ALA A 381 -9.94 25.74 19.32
N LEU A 382 -11.15 25.55 19.86
CA LEU A 382 -12.24 26.53 19.73
C LEU A 382 -11.90 27.83 20.46
N TRP A 383 -11.34 27.78 21.67
CA TRP A 383 -10.93 28.99 22.40
C TRP A 383 -9.87 29.79 21.63
N VAL A 384 -8.89 29.11 21.04
CA VAL A 384 -7.87 29.75 20.20
C VAL A 384 -8.51 30.40 18.97
N ALA A 385 -9.40 29.70 18.27
CA ALA A 385 -10.09 30.23 17.10
C ALA A 385 -10.98 31.44 17.44
N GLU A 386 -11.78 31.35 18.50
CA GLU A 386 -12.65 32.43 18.97
C GLU A 386 -11.86 33.66 19.43
N TYR A 387 -10.77 33.44 20.18
CA TYR A 387 -9.92 34.55 20.62
C TYR A 387 -9.20 35.21 19.46
N THR A 388 -8.71 34.43 18.50
CA THR A 388 -8.09 34.95 17.26
C THR A 388 -9.09 35.81 16.48
N ALA A 389 -10.32 35.33 16.28
CA ALA A 389 -11.39 36.09 15.63
C ALA A 389 -11.74 37.38 16.40
N LYS A 390 -11.74 37.36 17.74
CA LYS A 390 -11.92 38.57 18.55
C LYS A 390 -10.77 39.57 18.40
N ILE A 391 -9.52 39.11 18.24
CA ILE A 391 -8.38 39.98 17.96
C ILE A 391 -8.56 40.65 16.59
N GLU A 392 -8.91 39.88 15.58
CA GLU A 392 -9.13 40.37 14.21
C GLU A 392 -10.28 41.38 14.12
N ASN A 393 -11.35 41.15 14.88
CA ASN A 393 -12.50 42.06 14.97
C ASN A 393 -12.30 43.23 15.96
N GLY A 394 -11.16 43.31 16.64
CA GLY A 394 -10.85 44.37 17.61
C GLY A 394 -11.58 44.27 18.95
N SER A 395 -12.34 43.19 19.21
CA SER A 395 -13.12 42.98 20.44
C SER A 395 -12.40 42.11 21.48
N HIS A 396 -11.08 41.96 21.40
CA HIS A 396 -10.31 41.06 22.27
C HIS A 396 -10.16 41.59 23.71
N GLU A 397 -10.41 42.87 23.95
CA GLU A 397 -10.42 43.50 25.29
C GLU A 397 -11.80 43.47 25.96
N ASP A 398 -12.85 42.96 25.28
CA ASP A 398 -14.16 42.80 25.91
C ASP A 398 -14.14 41.74 27.02
N HIS A 399 -15.16 41.73 27.89
CA HIS A 399 -15.23 40.79 29.02
C HIS A 399 -15.02 39.34 28.58
N ASN A 400 -15.56 38.96 27.42
CA ASN A 400 -15.43 37.60 26.89
C ASN A 400 -14.03 37.34 26.31
N GLY A 401 -13.40 38.33 25.69
CA GLY A 401 -12.04 38.27 25.16
C GLY A 401 -10.99 38.19 26.27
N LEU A 402 -11.14 38.97 27.34
CA LEU A 402 -10.29 38.85 28.53
C LEU A 402 -10.48 37.52 29.25
N ALA A 403 -11.71 37.02 29.33
CA ALA A 403 -11.99 35.70 29.88
C ALA A 403 -11.34 34.57 29.04
N LEU A 404 -11.46 34.64 27.71
CA LEU A 404 -10.80 33.70 26.79
C LEU A 404 -9.27 33.79 26.89
N ARG A 405 -8.70 34.99 26.93
CA ARG A 405 -7.26 35.19 27.12
C ARG A 405 -6.80 34.57 28.43
N LYS A 406 -7.54 34.78 29.52
CA LYS A 406 -7.24 34.16 30.82
C LYS A 406 -7.27 32.64 30.74
N LYS A 407 -8.31 32.04 30.13
CA LYS A 407 -8.38 30.58 29.92
C LYS A 407 -7.17 30.06 29.13
N LEU A 408 -6.81 30.74 28.05
CA LEU A 408 -5.65 30.35 27.23
C LEU A 408 -4.33 30.48 28.00
N LEU A 409 -4.16 31.54 28.80
CA LEU A 409 -2.98 31.75 29.65
C LEU A 409 -2.89 30.69 30.76
N ASP A 410 -4.01 30.37 31.41
CA ASP A 410 -4.08 29.38 32.48
C ASP A 410 -3.76 27.97 31.94
N PHE A 411 -4.16 27.65 30.71
CA PHE A 411 -3.92 26.34 30.09
C PHE A 411 -2.51 26.23 29.45
N TYR A 412 -2.15 27.14 28.56
CA TYR A 412 -0.91 27.06 27.78
C TYR A 412 0.29 27.71 28.49
N GLY A 413 0.06 28.70 29.36
CA GLY A 413 1.11 29.51 29.96
C GLY A 413 1.58 30.66 29.05
N ALA A 414 2.14 31.71 29.68
CA ALA A 414 2.49 32.97 29.00
C ALA A 414 3.61 32.85 27.95
N GLN A 415 4.45 31.82 28.02
CA GLN A 415 5.56 31.61 27.09
C GLN A 415 5.21 30.68 25.92
N HIS A 416 3.99 30.11 25.91
CA HIS A 416 3.58 29.20 24.85
C HIS A 416 3.31 29.95 23.54
N GLN A 417 3.59 29.27 22.43
CA GLN A 417 3.53 29.85 21.08
C GLN A 417 2.15 30.44 20.75
N VAL A 418 1.06 29.79 21.18
CA VAL A 418 -0.33 30.29 21.01
C VAL A 418 -0.53 31.70 21.59
N ILE A 419 0.00 31.96 22.78
CA ILE A 419 -0.11 33.28 23.43
C ILE A 419 0.79 34.29 22.73
N LEU A 420 2.01 33.88 22.40
CA LEU A 420 2.96 34.75 21.70
C LEU A 420 2.44 35.18 20.32
N ASP A 421 1.80 34.27 19.58
CA ASP A 421 1.20 34.55 18.29
C ASP A 421 -0.04 35.46 18.42
N ALA A 422 -0.87 35.24 19.44
CA ALA A 422 -1.97 36.15 19.77
C ALA A 422 -1.47 37.57 20.12
N ASP A 423 -0.44 37.70 20.94
CA ASP A 423 0.15 39.01 21.29
C ASP A 423 0.77 39.69 20.06
N ARG A 424 1.39 38.93 19.14
CA ARG A 424 1.88 39.47 17.85
C ARG A 424 0.72 39.97 16.99
N LEU A 425 -0.38 39.23 16.90
CA LEU A 425 -1.58 39.62 16.16
C LEU A 425 -2.20 40.90 16.72
N ILE A 426 -2.30 41.02 18.05
CA ILE A 426 -2.78 42.24 18.71
C ILE A 426 -1.91 43.44 18.34
N ARG A 427 -0.58 43.33 18.47
CA ARG A 427 0.36 44.40 18.08
C ARG A 427 0.19 44.81 16.62
N PHE A 428 0.01 43.84 15.74
CA PHE A 428 -0.21 44.09 14.32
C PHE A 428 -1.52 44.85 14.04
N GLN A 429 -2.61 44.50 14.73
CA GLN A 429 -3.88 45.22 14.63
C GLN A 429 -3.77 46.65 15.16
N THR A 430 -3.12 46.86 16.31
CA THR A 430 -2.88 48.20 16.88
C THR A 430 -2.10 49.08 15.90
N PHE A 431 -1.08 48.53 15.23
CA PHE A 431 -0.31 49.24 14.22
C PHE A 431 -1.14 49.61 12.98
N LYS A 432 -2.01 48.71 12.49
CA LYS A 432 -2.92 48.99 11.36
C LYS A 432 -3.88 50.14 11.65
N LEU A 433 -4.40 50.20 12.88
CA LEU A 433 -5.33 51.25 13.33
C LEU A 433 -4.63 52.62 13.43
N GLN A 434 -3.40 52.67 13.97
CA GLN A 434 -2.58 53.90 14.02
C GLN A 434 -2.20 54.44 12.63
N LYS A 435 -1.98 53.55 11.66
CA LYS A 435 -1.66 53.95 10.29
C LYS A 435 -2.87 54.54 9.56
N HIS A 436 -4.07 54.02 9.82
CA HIS A 436 -5.33 54.56 9.26
C HIS A 436 -5.77 55.88 9.89
N SER A 437 -5.39 56.16 11.14
CA SER A 437 -5.64 57.48 11.75
C SER A 437 -4.71 58.57 11.21
N ASN A 438 -3.47 58.23 10.83
CA ASN A 438 -2.48 59.19 10.31
C ASN A 438 -2.61 59.51 8.81
N THR A 439 -3.44 58.78 8.04
CA THR A 439 -3.76 59.11 6.64
C THR A 439 -5.07 59.89 6.47
N LYS A 440 -5.82 60.14 7.57
CA LYS A 440 -7.07 60.92 7.58
C LYS A 440 -6.95 62.29 8.25
N GLY A 441 -5.76 62.67 8.70
CA GLY A 441 -5.39 64.04 9.09
C GLY A 441 -4.47 64.62 8.03
#